data_AF-A0A7C5L288-F1
#
_entry.id   AF-A0A7C5L288-F1
#
_cell.length_a   1.000
_cell.length_b   1.000
_cell.length_c   1.000
_cell.angle_alpha   90.00
_cell.angle_beta   90.00
_cell.angle_gamma   90.00
#
_symmetry.space_group_name_H-M   'P 1'
#
loop_
_entity.id
_entity.type
_entity.pdbx_description
1 polymer ?
#
loop_
_entity_poly.entity_id
_entity_poly.type
_entity_poly.pdbx_seq_one_letter_code
_entity_poly.pdbx_strand_id
1 'polypeptide(L)'
;SFDEHDFHGTWGVDDVTVVEKANAYYRKLHQEGENFASVIFSTTNHKPFDFPPGKIKLVEGVAEKSVENAIKYADLAIGHFIDLAKRSGYYEDTIFLVIADHNIRVYGDDIIPVDMFHIPGLILGGDIEAMKVKTLASQPDALATALDLIGTDFEYPVLGNSIFDEKKSEVSLIQYHDIYGLRHEDEIAVLQPDKPALTYRIDENDHLSLTDHNTQLETDGLAFIITLDTLYRKKLYR
;
A
#
# COMPACT_ATOMS: atom_id res chain seq x y z
N SER A 1 24.46 9.85 -1.79
CA SER A 1 24.48 9.27 -3.15
C SER A 1 24.71 7.77 -3.05
N PHE A 2 24.28 7.02 -4.06
CA PHE A 2 24.64 5.61 -4.22
C PHE A 2 26.08 5.52 -4.74
N ASP A 3 26.82 4.52 -4.28
CA ASP A 3 28.21 4.25 -4.64
C ASP A 3 28.26 3.26 -5.81
N GLU A 4 29.35 3.28 -6.58
CA GLU A 4 29.63 2.28 -7.62
C GLU A 4 29.85 0.87 -7.05
N HIS A 5 30.24 0.78 -5.77
CA HIS A 5 30.47 -0.48 -5.06
C HIS A 5 29.21 -1.08 -4.43
N ASP A 6 28.10 -0.33 -4.40
CA ASP A 6 26.80 -0.85 -3.96
C ASP A 6 26.33 -1.94 -4.95
N PHE A 7 25.45 -2.86 -4.53
CA PHE A 7 24.90 -3.83 -5.47
C PHE A 7 23.83 -3.15 -6.34
N HIS A 8 23.98 -3.27 -7.66
CA HIS A 8 23.02 -2.77 -8.65
C HIS A 8 22.41 -3.93 -9.42
N GLY A 9 21.10 -4.10 -9.27
CA GLY A 9 20.27 -4.95 -10.12
C GLY A 9 19.76 -4.20 -11.35
N THR A 10 18.95 -4.88 -12.16
CA THR A 10 18.33 -4.29 -13.37
C THR A 10 17.50 -3.04 -13.06
N TRP A 11 16.91 -2.95 -11.87
CA TRP A 11 15.99 -1.88 -11.45
C TRP A 11 16.64 -0.82 -10.57
N GLY A 12 17.97 -0.89 -10.40
CA GLY A 12 18.74 0.01 -9.56
C GLY A 12 19.36 -0.69 -8.35
N VAL A 13 19.56 0.08 -7.28
CA VAL A 13 20.22 -0.40 -6.07
C VAL A 13 19.27 -1.30 -5.26
N ASP A 14 19.84 -2.33 -4.63
CA ASP A 14 19.06 -3.27 -3.79
C ASP A 14 18.37 -2.61 -2.59
N ASP A 15 17.30 -3.25 -2.12
CA ASP A 15 16.45 -2.69 -1.07
C ASP A 15 17.17 -2.50 0.27
N VAL A 16 18.14 -3.38 0.63
CA VAL A 16 18.92 -3.26 1.88
C VAL A 16 19.78 -2.00 1.84
N THR A 17 20.48 -1.77 0.73
CA THR A 17 21.29 -0.56 0.55
C THR A 17 20.44 0.71 0.55
N VAL A 18 19.25 0.68 -0.06
CA VAL A 18 18.30 1.81 -0.04
C VAL A 18 17.91 2.17 1.39
N VAL A 19 17.51 1.19 2.21
CA VAL A 19 17.09 1.47 3.60
C VAL A 19 18.24 1.90 4.50
N GLU A 20 19.47 1.42 4.27
CA GLU A 20 20.66 1.85 5.01
C GLU A 20 20.98 3.32 4.75
N LYS A 21 20.90 3.77 3.49
CA LYS A 21 21.11 5.17 3.13
C LYS A 21 19.97 6.06 3.61
N ALA A 22 18.72 5.58 3.54
CA ALA A 22 17.57 6.28 4.10
C ALA A 22 17.75 6.50 5.61
N ASN A 23 18.09 5.44 6.36
CA ASN A 23 18.38 5.55 7.79
C ASN A 23 19.51 6.54 8.09
N ALA A 24 20.63 6.49 7.35
CA ALA A 24 21.73 7.43 7.54
C ALA A 24 21.28 8.89 7.32
N TYR A 25 20.41 9.12 6.34
CA TYR A 25 19.85 10.44 6.06
C TYR A 25 18.89 10.90 7.18
N TYR A 26 17.98 10.04 7.65
CA TYR A 26 17.05 10.39 8.73
C TYR A 26 17.77 10.66 10.05
N ARG A 27 18.82 9.90 10.36
CA ARG A 27 19.70 10.17 11.51
C ARG A 27 20.28 11.57 11.46
N LYS A 28 20.71 12.01 10.28
CA LYS A 28 21.26 13.36 10.10
C LYS A 28 20.18 14.42 10.35
N LEU A 29 19.00 14.28 9.73
CA LEU A 29 17.89 15.22 9.93
C LEU A 29 17.48 15.31 11.40
N HIS A 30 17.35 14.17 12.07
CA HIS A 30 17.03 14.11 13.49
C HIS A 30 18.09 14.80 14.36
N GLN A 31 19.38 14.63 14.06
CA GLN A 31 20.47 15.32 14.75
C GLN A 31 20.45 16.85 14.52
N GLU A 32 19.95 17.28 13.37
CA GLU A 32 19.78 18.69 13.01
C GLU A 32 18.47 19.28 13.59
N GLY A 33 17.59 18.44 14.17
CA GLY A 33 16.30 18.85 14.72
C GLY A 33 15.24 19.13 13.63
N GLU A 34 15.41 18.57 12.44
CA GLU A 34 14.54 18.79 11.29
C GLU A 34 13.42 17.75 11.23
N ASN A 35 12.18 18.22 11.04
CA ASN A 35 11.04 17.34 10.74
C ASN A 35 11.18 16.79 9.32
N PHE A 36 10.79 15.53 9.12
CA PHE A 36 10.88 14.90 7.81
C PHE A 36 9.65 14.07 7.46
N ALA A 37 9.34 14.05 6.16
CA ALA A 37 8.45 13.10 5.54
C ALA A 37 9.23 12.43 4.40
N SER A 38 9.16 11.11 4.32
CA SER A 38 9.93 10.36 3.33
C SER A 38 9.17 9.16 2.82
N VAL A 39 9.38 8.88 1.53
CA VAL A 39 8.84 7.70 0.85
C VAL A 39 10.04 6.89 0.37
N ILE A 40 10.09 5.63 0.78
CA ILE A 40 11.04 4.64 0.28
C ILE A 40 10.28 3.69 -0.63
N PHE A 41 10.78 3.49 -1.85
CA PHE A 41 10.17 2.57 -2.80
C PHE A 41 11.14 1.43 -3.11
N SER A 42 10.74 0.21 -2.76
CA SER A 42 11.52 -1.01 -3.03
C SER A 42 11.56 -1.31 -4.52
N THR A 43 12.68 -1.83 -5.02
CA THR A 43 12.85 -2.15 -6.45
C THR A 43 13.18 -3.62 -6.70
N THR A 44 13.65 -4.35 -5.68
CA THR A 44 14.20 -5.70 -5.84
C THR A 44 13.18 -6.73 -6.31
N ASN A 45 11.90 -6.58 -5.94
CA ASN A 45 10.82 -7.48 -6.36
C ASN A 45 10.32 -7.24 -7.80
N HIS A 46 11.26 -7.14 -8.75
CA HIS A 46 10.97 -7.00 -10.17
C HIS A 46 11.84 -7.95 -10.98
N LYS A 47 11.24 -8.58 -12.01
CA LYS A 47 11.95 -9.48 -12.93
C LYS A 47 13.17 -8.75 -13.54
N PRO A 48 14.39 -9.31 -13.52
CA PRO A 48 14.72 -10.73 -13.31
C PRO A 48 14.99 -11.13 -11.86
N PHE A 49 14.57 -10.36 -10.86
CA PHE A 49 14.70 -10.62 -9.42
C PHE A 49 16.17 -10.61 -8.96
N ASP A 50 16.88 -9.53 -9.30
CA ASP A 50 18.29 -9.34 -8.94
C ASP A 50 18.41 -8.87 -7.49
N PHE A 51 19.06 -9.66 -6.64
CA PHE A 51 19.45 -9.28 -5.28
C PHE A 51 20.84 -9.85 -4.94
N PRO A 52 21.56 -9.29 -3.95
CA PRO A 52 22.88 -9.76 -3.58
C PRO A 52 22.86 -11.21 -3.05
N PRO A 53 23.74 -12.10 -3.54
CA PRO A 53 23.74 -13.50 -3.14
C PRO A 53 24.13 -13.67 -1.67
N GLY A 54 23.60 -14.72 -1.02
CA GLY A 54 23.95 -15.10 0.35
C GLY A 54 23.38 -14.21 1.46
N LYS A 55 22.55 -13.21 1.15
CA LYS A 55 21.91 -12.33 2.14
C LYS A 55 20.70 -12.97 2.83
N ILE A 56 20.03 -13.90 2.16
CA ILE A 56 18.88 -14.65 2.69
C ILE A 56 19.12 -16.15 2.56
N LYS A 57 18.49 -16.92 3.44
CA LYS A 57 18.30 -18.36 3.19
C LYS A 57 17.24 -18.51 2.10
N LEU A 58 17.61 -19.05 0.95
CA LEU A 58 16.68 -19.26 -0.17
C LEU A 58 15.52 -20.18 0.23
N VAL A 59 14.36 -19.97 -0.38
CA VAL A 59 13.21 -20.87 -0.30
C VAL A 59 13.59 -22.21 -0.94
N GLU A 60 13.36 -23.31 -0.23
CA GLU A 60 13.72 -24.65 -0.68
C GLU A 60 12.96 -25.02 -1.96
N GLY A 61 13.68 -25.58 -2.95
CA GLY A 61 13.09 -25.97 -4.22
C GLY A 61 12.79 -24.82 -5.20
N VAL A 62 13.07 -23.57 -4.84
CA VAL A 62 12.83 -22.39 -5.69
C VAL A 62 14.16 -21.84 -6.21
N ALA A 63 14.19 -21.41 -7.48
CA ALA A 63 15.35 -20.75 -8.05
C ALA A 63 15.73 -19.49 -7.26
N GLU A 64 17.03 -19.18 -7.17
CA GLU A 64 17.53 -17.99 -6.45
C GLU A 64 16.84 -16.72 -6.95
N LYS A 65 16.88 -16.47 -8.26
CA LYS A 65 16.19 -15.35 -8.92
C LYS A 65 14.72 -15.68 -9.18
N SER A 66 13.89 -15.46 -8.18
CA SER A 66 12.44 -15.74 -8.19
C SER A 66 11.67 -14.70 -7.39
N VAL A 67 10.35 -14.64 -7.60
CA VAL A 67 9.46 -13.73 -6.88
C VAL A 67 9.44 -14.05 -5.38
N GLU A 68 9.46 -15.33 -5.01
CA GLU A 68 9.42 -15.78 -3.62
C GLU A 68 10.67 -15.34 -2.85
N ASN A 69 11.85 -15.50 -3.46
CA ASN A 69 13.10 -15.06 -2.84
C ASN A 69 13.25 -13.53 -2.86
N ALA A 70 12.73 -12.84 -3.88
CA ALA A 70 12.73 -11.38 -3.91
C ALA A 70 11.82 -10.77 -2.83
N ILE A 71 10.63 -11.35 -2.61
CA ILE A 71 9.75 -10.99 -1.48
C ILE A 71 10.46 -11.23 -0.16
N LYS A 72 11.12 -12.38 0.01
CA LYS A 72 11.89 -12.68 1.22
C LYS A 72 13.07 -11.72 1.44
N TYR A 73 13.66 -11.22 0.37
CA TYR A 73 14.70 -10.20 0.44
C TYR A 73 14.14 -8.82 0.83
N ALA A 74 12.96 -8.45 0.30
CA ALA A 74 12.26 -7.24 0.71
C ALA A 74 11.87 -7.29 2.20
N ASP A 75 11.40 -8.45 2.70
CA ASP A 75 11.14 -8.69 4.12
C ASP A 75 12.39 -8.47 4.99
N LEU A 76 13.55 -9.01 4.56
CA LEU A 76 14.84 -8.73 5.20
C LEU A 76 15.15 -7.22 5.25
N ALA A 77 14.97 -6.51 4.14
CA ALA A 77 15.24 -5.07 4.07
C ALA A 77 14.32 -4.27 5.01
N ILE A 78 13.03 -4.59 5.07
CA ILE A 78 12.06 -3.97 5.98
C ILE A 78 12.47 -4.22 7.44
N GLY A 79 12.76 -5.47 7.81
CA GLY A 79 13.19 -5.81 9.17
C GLY A 79 14.48 -5.09 9.57
N HIS A 80 15.47 -5.09 8.67
CA HIS A 80 16.75 -4.39 8.87
C HIS A 80 16.56 -2.89 9.04
N PHE A 81 15.69 -2.27 8.24
CA PHE A 81 15.39 -0.85 8.37
C PHE A 81 14.83 -0.49 9.74
N ILE A 82 13.85 -1.26 10.22
CA ILE A 82 13.24 -1.03 11.54
C ILE A 82 14.25 -1.26 12.67
N ASP A 83 15.12 -2.27 12.57
CA ASP A 83 16.20 -2.51 13.53
C ASP A 83 17.21 -1.36 13.58
N LEU A 84 17.56 -0.78 12.43
CA LEU A 84 18.40 0.40 12.33
C LEU A 84 17.70 1.62 12.95
N ALA A 85 16.43 1.85 12.63
CA ALA A 85 15.65 2.97 13.13
C ALA A 85 15.58 2.96 14.67
N LYS A 86 15.28 1.80 15.28
CA LYS A 86 15.23 1.62 16.74
C LYS A 86 16.55 1.97 17.45
N ARG A 87 17.69 1.89 16.75
CA ARG A 87 19.02 2.23 17.28
C ARG A 87 19.46 3.66 16.94
N SER A 88 18.60 4.42 16.27
CA SER A 88 18.95 5.69 15.63
C SER A 88 18.38 6.93 16.32
N GLY A 89 17.64 6.75 17.42
CA GLY A 89 17.08 7.84 18.23
C GLY A 89 15.76 8.43 17.71
N TYR A 90 15.52 8.37 16.40
CA TYR A 90 14.30 8.93 15.80
C TYR A 90 13.08 7.98 15.84
N TYR A 91 13.24 6.69 16.15
CA TYR A 91 12.15 5.71 16.09
C TYR A 91 10.93 6.07 16.94
N GLU A 92 11.15 6.58 18.16
CA GLU A 92 10.06 6.94 19.08
C GLU A 92 9.24 8.13 18.57
N ASP A 93 9.83 8.98 17.72
CA ASP A 93 9.25 10.20 17.16
C ASP A 93 8.98 10.05 15.65
N THR A 94 8.73 8.83 15.17
CA THR A 94 8.49 8.55 13.76
C THR A 94 7.40 7.50 13.57
N ILE A 95 6.43 7.83 12.71
CA ILE A 95 5.43 6.89 12.22
C ILE A 95 5.95 6.26 10.92
N PHE A 96 5.97 4.93 10.87
CA PHE A 96 6.34 4.15 9.70
C PHE A 96 5.08 3.50 9.14
N LEU A 97 4.75 3.79 7.88
CA LEU A 97 3.72 3.08 7.12
C LEU A 97 4.41 2.13 6.13
N VAL A 98 4.36 0.83 6.39
CA VAL A 98 4.79 -0.22 5.47
C VAL A 98 3.55 -0.74 4.74
N ILE A 99 3.46 -0.49 3.44
CA ILE A 99 2.30 -0.86 2.63
C ILE A 99 2.76 -1.26 1.23
N ALA A 100 2.14 -2.29 0.65
CA ALA A 100 2.39 -2.60 -0.76
C ALA A 100 1.68 -1.57 -1.67
N ASP A 101 2.26 -1.34 -2.84
CA ASP A 101 1.64 -0.53 -3.89
C ASP A 101 0.53 -1.29 -4.61
N HIS A 102 0.76 -2.58 -4.91
CA HIS A 102 -0.21 -3.53 -5.46
C HIS A 102 0.24 -5.00 -5.27
N ASN A 103 -0.59 -5.96 -5.66
CA ASN A 103 -0.24 -7.40 -5.66
C ASN A 103 0.56 -7.81 -6.92
N ILE A 104 1.21 -8.97 -6.89
CA ILE A 104 2.04 -9.51 -7.97
C ILE A 104 1.20 -10.04 -9.14
N ARG A 105 0.92 -9.18 -10.13
CA ARG A 105 0.14 -9.46 -11.36
C ARG A 105 -1.32 -9.86 -11.12
N VAL A 106 -2.24 -9.01 -11.58
CA VAL A 106 -3.68 -9.26 -11.44
C VAL A 106 -4.16 -10.19 -12.57
N TYR A 107 -4.43 -11.45 -12.23
CA TYR A 107 -5.13 -12.43 -13.08
C TYR A 107 -6.27 -13.04 -12.27
N GLY A 108 -7.38 -13.37 -12.93
CA GLY A 108 -8.48 -14.11 -12.32
C GLY A 108 -9.61 -14.31 -13.32
N ASP A 109 -10.55 -15.18 -12.96
CA ASP A 109 -11.69 -15.53 -13.81
C ASP A 109 -12.84 -14.53 -13.68
N ASP A 110 -12.86 -13.75 -12.59
CA ASP A 110 -13.88 -12.75 -12.32
C ASP A 110 -13.64 -11.44 -13.03
N ILE A 111 -14.73 -10.69 -13.23
CA ILE A 111 -14.70 -9.36 -13.86
C ILE A 111 -13.80 -8.37 -13.11
N ILE A 112 -13.69 -8.54 -11.79
CA ILE A 112 -12.69 -7.93 -10.92
C ILE A 112 -12.23 -9.04 -9.97
N PRO A 113 -10.97 -9.51 -10.05
CA PRO A 113 -10.44 -10.49 -9.09
C PRO A 113 -10.09 -9.78 -7.78
N VAL A 114 -11.04 -9.73 -6.84
CA VAL A 114 -10.95 -8.91 -5.62
C VAL A 114 -9.81 -9.36 -4.69
N ASP A 115 -9.54 -10.65 -4.63
CA ASP A 115 -8.41 -11.25 -3.91
C ASP A 115 -7.06 -10.63 -4.30
N MET A 116 -6.91 -10.31 -5.59
CA MET A 116 -5.69 -9.72 -6.14
C MET A 116 -5.51 -8.23 -5.80
N PHE A 117 -6.47 -7.60 -5.11
CA PHE A 117 -6.35 -6.23 -4.57
C PHE A 117 -6.10 -6.21 -3.07
N HIS A 118 -6.11 -7.36 -2.39
CA HIS A 118 -5.73 -7.43 -0.99
C HIS A 118 -4.20 -7.32 -0.86
N ILE A 119 -3.75 -6.31 -0.11
CA ILE A 119 -2.34 -6.01 0.11
C ILE A 119 -2.01 -5.92 1.61
N PRO A 120 -0.76 -6.21 2.01
CA PRO A 120 -0.33 -5.99 3.38
C PRO A 120 -0.21 -4.50 3.69
N GLY A 121 -0.62 -4.11 4.90
CA GLY A 121 -0.41 -2.80 5.49
C GLY A 121 -0.05 -2.92 6.96
N LEU A 122 0.96 -2.18 7.41
CA LEU A 122 1.47 -2.19 8.77
C LEU A 122 1.93 -0.77 9.15
N ILE A 123 1.41 -0.27 10.28
CA ILE A 123 1.87 0.98 10.88
C ILE A 123 2.69 0.66 12.13
N LEU A 124 3.88 1.26 12.26
CA LEU A 124 4.80 1.12 13.39
C LEU A 124 5.22 2.49 13.92
N GLY A 125 5.59 2.56 15.19
CA GLY A 125 6.07 3.77 15.87
C GLY A 125 6.29 3.48 17.36
N GLY A 126 6.90 4.40 18.09
CA GLY A 126 7.28 4.23 19.50
C GLY A 126 6.13 3.84 20.42
N ASP A 127 5.11 4.70 20.47
CA ASP A 127 3.99 4.57 21.41
C ASP A 127 2.73 3.92 20.79
N ILE A 128 2.85 3.27 19.62
CA ILE A 128 1.71 2.64 18.95
C ILE A 128 1.37 1.31 19.63
N GLU A 129 0.15 1.20 20.18
CA GLU A 129 -0.36 -0.05 20.70
C GLU A 129 -0.64 -1.06 19.57
N ALA A 130 -0.20 -2.31 19.78
CA ALA A 130 -0.40 -3.36 18.81
C ALA A 130 -1.89 -3.72 18.67
N MET A 131 -2.44 -3.52 17.48
CA MET A 131 -3.82 -3.91 17.15
C MET A 131 -3.93 -4.52 15.76
N LYS A 132 -5.03 -5.25 15.53
CA LYS A 132 -5.40 -5.77 14.20
C LYS A 132 -6.68 -5.10 13.74
N VAL A 133 -6.60 -4.37 12.64
CA VAL A 133 -7.76 -3.80 11.95
C VAL A 133 -8.35 -4.87 11.04
N LYS A 134 -9.64 -5.16 11.23
CA LYS A 134 -10.37 -6.17 10.43
C LYS A 134 -11.36 -5.56 9.44
N THR A 135 -11.65 -4.27 9.61
CA THR A 135 -12.56 -3.49 8.77
C THR A 135 -11.92 -3.19 7.43
N LEU A 136 -12.72 -3.01 6.38
CA LEU A 136 -12.19 -2.66 5.06
C LEU A 136 -11.47 -1.31 5.09
N ALA A 137 -10.21 -1.30 4.64
CA ALA A 137 -9.38 -0.11 4.53
C ALA A 137 -8.62 -0.10 3.21
N SER A 138 -8.44 1.09 2.65
CA SER A 138 -7.71 1.34 1.41
C SER A 138 -6.38 2.06 1.67
N GLN A 139 -5.51 2.20 0.65
CA GLN A 139 -4.25 2.93 0.79
C GLN A 139 -4.43 4.40 1.26
N PRO A 140 -5.43 5.17 0.77
CA PRO A 140 -5.76 6.48 1.34
C PRO A 140 -6.12 6.44 2.82
N ASP A 141 -6.87 5.43 3.28
CA ASP A 141 -7.21 5.27 4.71
C ASP A 141 -5.96 5.01 5.55
N ALA A 142 -5.02 4.21 5.04
CA ALA A 142 -3.75 3.94 5.71
C ALA A 142 -2.91 5.21 5.85
N LEU A 143 -2.88 6.07 4.83
CA LEU A 143 -2.23 7.38 4.91
C LEU A 143 -2.92 8.30 5.91
N ALA A 144 -4.24 8.43 5.87
CA ALA A 144 -5.00 9.23 6.83
C ALA A 144 -4.75 8.76 8.27
N THR A 145 -4.77 7.44 8.50
CA THR A 145 -4.46 6.83 9.80
C THR A 145 -3.04 7.16 10.27
N ALA A 146 -2.05 7.08 9.37
CA ALA A 146 -0.68 7.41 9.72
C ALA A 146 -0.52 8.90 10.06
N LEU A 147 -1.23 9.79 9.37
CA LEU A 147 -1.23 11.23 9.66
C LEU A 147 -1.88 11.54 11.02
N ASP A 148 -3.00 10.90 11.35
CA ASP A 148 -3.63 11.04 12.66
C ASP A 148 -2.70 10.59 13.80
N LEU A 149 -1.93 9.53 13.59
CA LEU A 149 -0.97 9.01 14.58
C LEU A 149 0.25 9.91 14.79
N ILE A 150 0.55 10.84 13.88
CA ILE A 150 1.57 11.88 14.11
C ILE A 150 1.11 12.84 15.22
N GLY A 151 -0.19 12.87 15.57
CA GLY A 151 -0.70 13.62 16.72
C GLY A 151 -0.73 15.14 16.51
N THR A 152 -0.71 15.58 15.25
CA THR A 152 -0.84 17.00 14.87
C THR A 152 -2.09 17.17 14.02
N ASP A 153 -2.83 18.25 14.23
CA ASP A 153 -3.98 18.58 13.39
C ASP A 153 -3.49 18.99 11.99
N PHE A 154 -3.75 18.11 11.01
CA PHE A 154 -3.46 18.37 9.62
C PHE A 154 -4.77 18.60 8.83
N GLU A 155 -4.80 19.65 8.03
CA GLU A 155 -5.78 19.74 6.94
C GLU A 155 -5.14 19.14 5.69
N TYR A 156 -5.61 17.95 5.29
CA TYR A 156 -5.14 17.26 4.09
C TYR A 156 -6.31 16.88 3.18
N PRO A 157 -6.14 16.92 1.84
CA PRO A 157 -7.20 16.55 0.91
C PRO A 157 -7.33 15.03 0.71
N VAL A 158 -6.66 14.19 1.52
CA VAL A 158 -6.68 12.73 1.37
C VAL A 158 -8.11 12.21 1.32
N LEU A 159 -8.45 11.51 0.23
CA LEU A 159 -9.77 10.92 0.00
C LEU A 159 -9.88 9.55 0.68
N GLY A 160 -9.50 9.50 1.95
CA GLY A 160 -9.54 8.35 2.83
C GLY A 160 -9.80 8.82 4.25
N ASN A 161 -10.32 7.92 5.08
CA ASN A 161 -10.61 8.20 6.47
C ASN A 161 -9.73 7.33 7.37
N SER A 162 -9.24 7.94 8.44
CA SER A 162 -8.51 7.23 9.48
C SER A 162 -9.36 6.11 10.08
N ILE A 163 -8.72 5.00 10.48
CA ILE A 163 -9.41 3.89 11.18
C ILE A 163 -9.96 4.31 12.55
N PHE A 164 -9.48 5.43 13.10
CA PHE A 164 -9.94 5.96 14.39
C PHE A 164 -11.14 6.89 14.24
N ASP A 165 -11.51 7.28 13.01
CA ASP A 165 -12.71 8.08 12.77
C ASP A 165 -13.96 7.20 12.88
N GLU A 166 -14.83 7.52 13.85
CA GLU A 166 -16.13 6.86 14.03
C GLU A 166 -17.03 6.95 12.80
N LYS A 167 -16.77 7.90 11.89
CA LYS A 167 -17.50 8.08 10.63
C LYS A 167 -16.86 7.38 9.45
N LYS A 168 -15.76 6.64 9.65
CA LYS A 168 -15.11 5.90 8.57
C LYS A 168 -16.12 4.94 7.93
N SER A 169 -16.29 5.09 6.61
CA SER A 169 -17.01 4.12 5.79
C SER A 169 -16.10 2.96 5.40
N GLU A 170 -16.64 1.75 5.41
CA GLU A 170 -15.94 0.53 4.97
C GLU A 170 -16.08 0.36 3.45
N VAL A 171 -15.52 1.31 2.71
CA VAL A 171 -15.52 1.29 1.24
C VAL A 171 -14.11 1.16 0.67
N SER A 172 -13.99 0.49 -0.47
CA SER A 172 -12.76 0.43 -1.25
C SER A 172 -13.06 0.59 -2.73
N LEU A 173 -12.45 1.60 -3.36
CA LEU A 173 -12.51 1.76 -4.80
C LEU A 173 -11.37 0.96 -5.43
N ILE A 174 -11.75 -0.03 -6.24
CA ILE A 174 -10.86 -0.91 -6.98
C ILE A 174 -10.90 -0.49 -8.45
N GLN A 175 -9.73 -0.41 -9.09
CA GLN A 175 -9.64 -0.22 -10.54
C GLN A 175 -8.90 -1.41 -11.15
N TYR A 176 -9.59 -2.13 -12.05
CA TYR A 176 -9.02 -3.20 -12.85
C TYR A 176 -9.16 -2.87 -14.33
N HIS A 177 -8.05 -2.47 -14.97
CA HIS A 177 -8.04 -1.91 -16.32
C HIS A 177 -8.98 -0.70 -16.46
N ASP A 178 -10.04 -0.82 -17.27
CA ASP A 178 -11.07 0.18 -17.50
C ASP A 178 -12.35 -0.07 -16.66
N ILE A 179 -12.33 -1.07 -15.78
CA ILE A 179 -13.43 -1.43 -14.89
C ILE A 179 -13.17 -0.85 -13.50
N TYR A 180 -14.19 -0.25 -12.93
CA TYR A 180 -14.19 0.22 -11.54
C TYR A 180 -15.10 -0.65 -10.69
N GLY A 181 -14.67 -0.96 -9.47
CA GLY A 181 -15.45 -1.64 -8.46
C GLY A 181 -15.50 -0.82 -7.19
N LEU A 182 -16.67 -0.37 -6.75
CA LEU A 182 -16.84 0.19 -5.40
C LEU A 182 -17.31 -0.93 -4.48
N ARG A 183 -16.40 -1.43 -3.65
CA ARG A 183 -16.68 -2.46 -2.65
C ARG A 183 -17.20 -1.81 -1.37
N HIS A 184 -18.25 -2.38 -0.79
CA HIS A 184 -18.71 -2.12 0.57
C HIS A 184 -19.05 -3.47 1.21
N GLU A 185 -18.34 -3.82 2.29
CA GLU A 185 -18.44 -5.14 2.93
C GLU A 185 -18.23 -6.30 1.92
N ASP A 186 -19.26 -7.12 1.71
CA ASP A 186 -19.31 -8.27 0.81
C ASP A 186 -20.07 -7.97 -0.50
N GLU A 187 -20.39 -6.71 -0.78
CA GLU A 187 -20.95 -6.28 -2.07
C GLU A 187 -19.97 -5.40 -2.85
N ILE A 188 -20.06 -5.47 -4.17
CA ILE A 188 -19.29 -4.61 -5.07
C ILE A 188 -20.15 -4.15 -6.24
N ALA A 189 -20.24 -2.83 -6.41
CA ALA A 189 -20.81 -2.25 -7.63
C ALA A 189 -19.73 -2.18 -8.71
N VAL A 190 -19.97 -2.86 -9.83
CA VAL A 190 -19.06 -2.92 -10.97
C VAL A 190 -19.55 -1.97 -12.06
N LEU A 191 -18.68 -1.02 -12.42
CA LEU A 191 -18.92 -0.01 -13.44
C LEU A 191 -17.98 -0.25 -14.62
N GLN A 192 -18.58 -0.45 -15.79
CA GLN A 192 -17.87 -0.67 -17.05
C GLN A 192 -18.21 0.44 -18.06
N PRO A 193 -17.31 0.75 -18.99
CA PRO A 193 -17.62 1.63 -20.11
C PRO A 193 -18.84 1.13 -20.91
N ASP A 194 -19.76 2.05 -21.21
CA ASP A 194 -20.93 1.83 -22.07
C ASP A 194 -21.88 0.70 -21.62
N LYS A 195 -21.85 0.32 -20.34
CA LYS A 195 -22.74 -0.70 -19.76
C LYS A 195 -23.45 -0.17 -18.52
N PRO A 196 -24.64 -0.70 -18.19
CA PRO A 196 -25.24 -0.45 -16.89
C PRO A 196 -24.33 -0.97 -15.77
N ALA A 197 -24.34 -0.28 -14.63
CA ALA A 197 -23.72 -0.79 -13.42
C ALA A 197 -24.45 -2.07 -12.96
N LEU A 198 -23.69 -3.00 -12.40
CA LEU A 198 -24.21 -4.25 -11.84
C LEU A 198 -23.64 -4.44 -10.44
N THR A 199 -24.43 -5.01 -9.54
CA THR A 199 -24.00 -5.37 -8.20
C THR A 199 -23.65 -6.86 -8.13
N TYR A 200 -22.51 -7.16 -7.51
CA TYR A 200 -22.07 -8.53 -7.25
C TYR A 200 -21.91 -8.75 -5.74
N ARG A 201 -22.21 -9.96 -5.27
CA ARG A 201 -21.83 -10.46 -3.93
C ARG A 201 -20.46 -11.13 -4.04
N ILE A 202 -19.59 -10.82 -3.10
CA ILE A 202 -18.27 -11.40 -2.89
C ILE A 202 -18.44 -12.57 -1.90
N ASP A 203 -18.05 -13.78 -2.29
CA ASP A 203 -18.10 -14.95 -1.40
C ASP A 203 -16.86 -15.09 -0.50
N GLU A 204 -16.82 -16.14 0.31
CA GLU A 204 -15.72 -16.43 1.24
C GLU A 204 -14.38 -16.76 0.56
N ASN A 205 -14.38 -17.02 -0.74
CA ASN A 205 -13.21 -17.25 -1.58
C ASN A 205 -12.93 -16.04 -2.50
N ASP A 206 -13.51 -14.88 -2.17
CA ASP A 206 -13.40 -13.62 -2.93
C ASP A 206 -13.97 -13.68 -4.36
N HIS A 207 -14.82 -14.66 -4.68
CA HIS A 207 -15.43 -14.79 -5.99
C HIS A 207 -16.70 -13.96 -6.15
N LEU A 208 -16.93 -13.48 -7.37
CA LEU A 208 -18.06 -12.63 -7.70
C LEU A 208 -19.26 -13.41 -8.25
N SER A 209 -20.42 -13.22 -7.63
CA SER A 209 -21.70 -13.71 -8.14
C SER A 209 -22.70 -12.57 -8.31
N LEU A 210 -23.42 -12.56 -9.43
CA LEU A 210 -24.42 -11.52 -9.68
C LEU A 210 -25.53 -11.61 -8.63
N THR A 211 -25.91 -10.46 -8.07
CA THR A 211 -26.99 -10.33 -7.08
C THR A 211 -27.99 -9.26 -7.52
N ASP A 212 -29.05 -9.08 -6.74
CA ASP A 212 -29.99 -7.96 -6.91
C ASP A 212 -29.24 -6.61 -6.86
N HIS A 213 -29.72 -5.63 -7.61
CA HIS A 213 -29.11 -4.31 -7.69
C HIS A 213 -29.10 -3.59 -6.34
N ASN A 214 -27.92 -3.15 -5.90
CA ASN A 214 -27.74 -2.14 -4.88
C ASN A 214 -27.56 -0.77 -5.55
N THR A 215 -28.69 -0.16 -5.93
CA THR A 215 -28.70 1.11 -6.69
C THR A 215 -27.98 2.28 -5.99
N GLN A 216 -27.93 2.27 -4.65
CA GLN A 216 -27.19 3.26 -3.88
C GLN A 216 -25.69 3.06 -4.07
N LEU A 217 -25.18 1.84 -3.87
CA LEU A 217 -23.76 1.52 -4.07
C LEU A 217 -23.31 1.76 -5.53
N GLU A 218 -24.15 1.44 -6.50
CA GLU A 218 -23.90 1.72 -7.92
C GLU A 218 -23.79 3.22 -8.21
N THR A 219 -24.69 4.02 -7.62
CA THR A 219 -24.68 5.48 -7.74
C THR A 219 -23.45 6.07 -7.05
N ASP A 220 -23.10 5.58 -5.86
CA ASP A 220 -21.92 6.01 -5.12
C ASP A 220 -20.63 5.68 -5.89
N GLY A 221 -20.53 4.49 -6.49
CA GLY A 221 -19.41 4.10 -7.33
C GLY A 221 -19.20 5.07 -8.50
N LEU A 222 -20.30 5.45 -9.18
CA LEU A 222 -20.24 6.46 -10.24
C LEU A 222 -19.83 7.85 -9.70
N ALA A 223 -20.35 8.23 -8.52
CA ALA A 223 -20.01 9.50 -7.89
C ALA A 223 -18.51 9.58 -7.54
N PHE A 224 -17.91 8.50 -7.04
CA PHE A 224 -16.46 8.39 -6.80
C PHE A 224 -15.67 8.66 -8.08
N ILE A 225 -16.01 7.95 -9.18
CA ILE A 225 -15.30 8.07 -10.46
C ILE A 225 -15.40 9.50 -11.02
N ILE A 226 -16.61 10.06 -11.06
CA ILE A 226 -16.84 11.43 -11.57
C ILE A 226 -16.13 12.47 -10.71
N THR A 227 -16.15 12.29 -9.38
CA THR A 227 -15.48 13.20 -8.44
C THR A 227 -13.98 13.19 -8.67
N LEU A 228 -13.35 12.01 -8.75
CA LEU A 228 -11.91 11.88 -9.01
C LEU A 228 -11.50 12.52 -10.35
N ASP A 229 -12.23 12.23 -11.44
CA ASP A 229 -11.99 12.85 -12.75
C ASP A 229 -12.16 14.38 -12.71
N THR A 230 -13.21 14.85 -12.03
CA THR A 230 -13.50 16.29 -11.88
C THR A 230 -12.40 17.00 -11.09
N LEU A 231 -11.98 16.43 -9.96
CA LEU A 231 -10.92 16.96 -9.12
C LEU A 231 -9.62 17.11 -9.91
N TYR A 232 -9.27 16.09 -10.69
CA TYR A 232 -8.10 16.10 -11.57
C TYR A 232 -8.22 17.15 -12.69
N ARG A 233 -9.26 17.07 -13.52
CA ARG A 233 -9.42 17.97 -14.69
C ARG A 233 -9.51 19.44 -14.31
N LYS A 234 -10.16 19.74 -13.18
CA LYS A 234 -10.32 21.11 -12.69
C LYS A 234 -9.19 21.57 -11.76
N LYS A 235 -8.20 20.71 -11.46
CA LYS A 235 -7.09 20.99 -10.53
C LYS A 235 -7.59 21.49 -9.17
N LEU A 236 -8.59 20.78 -8.63
CA LEU A 236 -9.22 21.08 -7.34
C LEU A 236 -8.57 20.32 -6.19
N TYR A 237 -7.80 19.28 -6.48
CA TYR A 237 -6.97 18.60 -5.49
C TYR A 237 -5.68 19.41 -5.28
N ARG A 238 -5.67 20.29 -4.28
CA ARG A 238 -4.58 21.22 -3.96
C ARG A 238 -4.14 21.10 -2.53
#